data_AF-A0A929TTX9-F1
#
_entry.id   AF-A0A929TTX9-F1
#
_cell.length_a   1.000
_cell.length_b   1.000
_cell.length_c   1.000
_cell.angle_alpha   90.00
_cell.angle_beta   90.00
_cell.angle_gamma   90.00
#
_symmetry.space_group_name_H-M   'P 1'
#
loop_
_entity.id
_entity.type
_entity.pdbx_description
1 polymer ?
#
loop_
_entity_poly.entity_id
_entity_poly.type
_entity_poly.pdbx_seq_one_letter_code
_entity_poly.pdbx_strand_id
1 'polypeptide(L)'
;MKLIENTEGLDIDIISGELDDNFSDLVFNTKKVVKDCLFVCIKGRNFDTHDAIDEIVKLGAKAVVVEKDIKRDDICVIKVDNTRAALARLSAAYFNHPSKKMKIIGITGTKGKTTSSH
;
A
#
# COMPACT_ATOMS: atom_id res chain seq x y z
N MET A 1 11.28 1.47 -13.34
CA MET A 1 11.72 0.94 -12.04
C MET A 1 10.57 0.06 -11.56
N LYS A 2 10.79 -1.23 -11.32
CA LYS A 2 9.73 -2.14 -10.90
C LYS A 2 9.57 -2.04 -9.38
N LEU A 3 8.44 -1.51 -8.91
CA LEU A 3 8.09 -1.38 -7.50
C LEU A 3 8.17 -2.73 -6.78
N ILE A 4 7.67 -3.82 -7.37
CA ILE A 4 7.69 -5.13 -6.72
C ILE A 4 9.13 -5.62 -6.50
N GLU A 5 9.99 -5.52 -7.50
CA GLU A 5 11.41 -5.93 -7.37
C GLU A 5 12.16 -5.13 -6.30
N ASN A 6 11.75 -3.89 -6.05
CA ASN A 6 12.35 -3.02 -5.03
C ASN A 6 11.73 -3.19 -3.63
N THR A 7 10.75 -4.07 -3.49
CA THR A 7 10.04 -4.32 -2.24
C THR A 7 10.69 -5.49 -1.50
N GLU A 8 11.51 -5.17 -0.48
CA GLU A 8 12.25 -6.17 0.29
C GLU A 8 11.35 -6.93 1.28
N GLY A 9 11.38 -8.27 1.24
CA GLY A 9 10.76 -9.14 2.23
C GLY A 9 9.23 -9.06 2.25
N LEU A 10 8.62 -8.95 1.06
CA LEU A 10 7.18 -9.07 0.86
C LEU A 10 6.91 -10.24 -0.09
N ASP A 11 6.23 -11.26 0.41
CA ASP A 11 5.70 -12.33 -0.42
C ASP A 11 4.40 -11.85 -1.08
N ILE A 12 4.34 -11.99 -2.40
CA ILE A 12 3.27 -11.48 -3.25
C ILE A 12 2.73 -12.61 -4.10
N ASP A 13 1.42 -12.78 -4.09
CA ASP A 13 0.70 -13.70 -4.96
C ASP A 13 -0.28 -12.92 -5.85
N ILE A 14 -0.14 -13.05 -7.17
CA ILE A 14 -1.05 -12.40 -8.12
C ILE A 14 -2.19 -13.38 -8.39
N ILE A 15 -3.31 -13.15 -7.72
CA ILE A 15 -4.46 -14.05 -7.78
C ILE A 15 -5.41 -13.71 -8.93
N SER A 16 -5.27 -12.51 -9.53
CA SER A 16 -5.96 -12.16 -10.76
C SER A 16 -5.30 -11.01 -11.52
N GLY A 17 -5.55 -10.98 -12.83
CA GLY A 17 -5.05 -9.99 -13.77
C GLY A 17 -3.55 -10.10 -14.01
N GLU A 18 -3.04 -9.18 -14.82
CA GLU A 18 -1.60 -9.03 -15.03
C GLU A 18 -1.10 -7.83 -14.23
N LEU A 19 0.09 -7.99 -13.65
CA LEU A 19 0.75 -6.89 -12.97
C LEU A 19 1.47 -6.01 -13.99
N ASP A 20 0.95 -4.81 -14.18
CA ASP A 20 1.68 -3.69 -14.76
C ASP A 20 2.12 -2.73 -13.65
N ASP A 21 3.42 -2.74 -13.38
CA ASP A 21 4.07 -2.07 -12.25
C ASP A 21 4.24 -0.55 -12.42
N ASN A 22 3.58 0.03 -13.41
CA ASN A 22 3.51 1.46 -13.64
C ASN A 22 2.26 2.05 -12.96
N PHE A 23 2.43 2.59 -11.76
CA PHE A 23 1.37 3.22 -10.98
C PHE A 23 1.59 4.73 -10.86
N SER A 24 0.50 5.49 -10.92
CA SER A 24 0.55 6.96 -10.75
C SER A 24 0.75 7.38 -9.29
N ASP A 25 0.25 6.58 -8.35
CA ASP A 25 0.36 6.79 -6.91
C ASP A 25 0.18 5.48 -6.13
N LEU A 26 0.57 5.50 -4.86
CA LEU A 26 0.35 4.44 -3.89
C LEU A 26 -0.50 4.97 -2.73
N VAL A 27 -1.72 4.43 -2.60
CA VAL A 27 -2.73 4.96 -1.67
C VAL A 27 -3.41 3.84 -0.89
N PHE A 28 -3.94 4.17 0.30
CA PHE A 28 -4.73 3.24 1.13
C PHE A 28 -6.02 3.88 1.67
N ASN A 29 -6.27 5.14 1.28
CA ASN A 29 -7.43 5.91 1.70
C ASN A 29 -8.29 6.16 0.46
N THR A 30 -9.55 5.72 0.49
CA THR A 30 -10.48 5.82 -0.66
C THR A 30 -10.65 7.26 -1.15
N LYS A 31 -10.55 8.25 -0.25
CA LYS A 31 -10.61 9.69 -0.60
C LYS A 31 -9.43 10.20 -1.42
N LYS A 32 -8.36 9.41 -1.54
CA LYS A 32 -7.14 9.73 -2.29
C LYS A 32 -6.99 8.89 -3.56
N VAL A 33 -7.95 8.06 -3.91
CA VAL A 33 -7.88 7.26 -5.14
C VAL A 33 -7.78 8.21 -6.33
N VAL A 34 -6.79 7.94 -7.17
CA VAL A 34 -6.56 8.63 -8.43
C VAL A 34 -6.43 7.58 -9.53
N LYS A 35 -6.65 8.00 -10.76
CA LYS A 35 -6.53 7.11 -11.92
C LYS A 35 -5.15 6.45 -11.95
N ASP A 36 -5.13 5.15 -12.21
CA ASP A 36 -3.94 4.31 -12.35
C ASP A 36 -3.11 4.13 -11.06
N CYS A 37 -3.70 4.36 -9.88
CA CYS A 37 -3.02 4.12 -8.61
C CYS A 37 -3.02 2.65 -8.19
N LEU A 38 -2.04 2.27 -7.36
CA LEU A 38 -2.06 1.06 -6.57
C LEU A 38 -2.77 1.33 -5.25
N PHE A 39 -3.87 0.64 -4.98
CA PHE A 39 -4.61 0.77 -3.73
C PHE A 39 -4.29 -0.37 -2.77
N VAL A 40 -3.89 -0.06 -1.53
CA VAL A 40 -3.67 -1.08 -0.48
C VAL A 40 -4.89 -1.15 0.43
N CYS A 41 -5.60 -2.28 0.41
CA CYS A 41 -6.74 -2.51 1.28
C CYS A 41 -6.28 -2.72 2.73
N ILE A 42 -6.85 -2.01 3.68
CA ILE A 42 -6.49 -2.06 5.09
C ILE A 42 -7.74 -2.38 5.90
N LYS A 43 -7.64 -3.41 6.73
CA LYS A 43 -8.61 -3.66 7.79
C LYS A 43 -8.39 -2.63 8.91
N GLY A 44 -9.25 -1.61 8.93
CA GLY A 44 -9.34 -0.61 9.98
C GLY A 44 -10.18 -1.09 11.15
N ARG A 45 -10.22 -0.28 12.22
CA ARG A 45 -11.06 -0.56 13.40
C ARG A 45 -12.56 -0.43 13.10
N ASN A 46 -12.91 0.57 12.29
CA ASN A 46 -14.30 0.92 11.99
C ASN A 46 -14.71 0.60 10.55
N PHE A 47 -13.74 0.41 9.66
CA PHE A 47 -13.97 0.24 8.23
C PHE A 47 -12.90 -0.67 7.64
N ASP A 48 -13.34 -1.62 6.82
CA ASP A 48 -12.47 -2.54 6.09
C ASP A 48 -12.58 -2.21 4.60
N THR A 49 -11.50 -1.71 4.00
CA THR A 49 -11.53 -1.31 2.58
C THR A 49 -11.54 -2.50 1.62
N HIS A 50 -11.39 -3.74 2.12
CA HIS A 50 -11.65 -4.93 1.32
C HIS A 50 -13.11 -5.03 0.89
N ASP A 51 -14.04 -4.50 1.70
CA ASP A 51 -15.47 -4.52 1.40
C ASP A 51 -15.87 -3.39 0.43
N ALA A 52 -14.94 -2.49 0.11
CA ALA A 52 -15.15 -1.31 -0.74
C ALA A 52 -14.38 -1.36 -2.08
N ILE A 53 -13.90 -2.55 -2.48
CA ILE A 53 -13.10 -2.69 -3.70
C ILE A 53 -13.86 -2.23 -4.95
N ASP A 54 -15.16 -2.49 -5.03
CA ASP A 54 -15.98 -2.01 -6.16
C ASP A 54 -15.93 -0.49 -6.33
N GLU A 55 -15.94 0.25 -5.22
CA GLU A 55 -15.82 1.70 -5.23
C GLU A 55 -14.41 2.13 -5.67
N ILE A 56 -13.38 1.48 -5.13
CA ILE A 56 -11.98 1.75 -5.44
C ILE A 56 -11.68 1.53 -6.92
N VAL A 57 -12.20 0.45 -7.51
CA VAL A 57 -12.08 0.17 -8.95
C VAL A 57 -12.79 1.25 -9.76
N LYS A 58 -14.02 1.62 -9.39
CA LYS A 58 -14.78 2.69 -10.07
C LYS A 58 -14.09 4.05 -10.00
N LEU A 59 -13.38 4.33 -8.92
CA LEU A 59 -12.58 5.55 -8.75
C LEU A 59 -11.29 5.56 -9.59
N GLY A 60 -10.95 4.44 -10.23
CA GLY A 60 -9.86 4.35 -11.22
C GLY A 60 -8.58 3.71 -10.71
N ALA A 61 -8.64 2.94 -9.62
CA ALA A 61 -7.50 2.11 -9.22
C ALA A 61 -7.19 1.09 -10.32
N LYS A 62 -5.89 0.87 -10.57
CA LYS A 62 -5.40 -0.08 -11.59
C LYS A 62 -5.07 -1.45 -10.99
N ALA A 63 -4.68 -1.47 -9.73
CA ALA A 63 -4.46 -2.70 -8.98
C ALA A 63 -4.85 -2.49 -7.51
N VAL A 64 -5.21 -3.59 -6.85
CA VAL A 64 -5.51 -3.62 -5.42
C VAL A 64 -4.64 -4.64 -4.70
N VAL A 65 -4.14 -4.28 -3.51
CA VAL A 65 -3.42 -5.18 -2.61
C VAL A 65 -4.35 -5.60 -1.47
N VAL A 66 -4.51 -6.90 -1.27
CA VAL A 66 -5.51 -7.49 -0.36
C VAL A 66 -4.89 -8.54 0.55
N GLU A 67 -5.49 -8.74 1.74
CA GLU A 67 -5.10 -9.83 2.67
C GLU A 67 -6.06 -11.03 2.61
N LYS A 68 -7.16 -10.90 1.86
CA LYS A 68 -8.21 -11.90 1.72
C LYS A 68 -8.20 -12.46 0.30
N ASP A 69 -8.64 -13.71 0.16
CA ASP A 69 -8.92 -14.29 -1.15
C ASP A 69 -10.12 -13.58 -1.80
N ILE A 70 -9.85 -12.84 -2.87
CA ILE A 70 -10.85 -12.06 -3.59
C ILE A 70 -10.75 -12.44 -5.07
N LYS A 71 -11.86 -12.95 -5.62
CA LYS A 71 -11.95 -13.31 -7.04
C LYS A 71 -12.56 -12.15 -7.82
N ARG A 72 -11.81 -11.62 -8.77
CA ARG A 72 -12.21 -10.54 -9.68
C ARG A 72 -11.46 -10.70 -10.98
N ASP A 73 -12.07 -10.38 -12.11
CA ASP A 73 -11.44 -10.50 -13.43
C ASP A 73 -11.25 -9.13 -14.12
N ASP A 74 -11.73 -8.05 -13.48
CA ASP A 74 -11.74 -6.68 -14.01
C ASP A 74 -10.52 -5.84 -13.62
N ILE A 75 -9.71 -6.30 -12.67
CA ILE A 75 -8.55 -5.58 -12.14
C ILE A 75 -7.47 -6.55 -11.65
N CYS A 76 -6.21 -6.11 -11.65
CA CYS A 76 -5.12 -6.83 -11.00
C CYS A 76 -5.34 -6.89 -9.47
N VAL A 77 -5.32 -8.11 -8.92
CA VAL A 77 -5.46 -8.36 -7.48
C VAL A 77 -4.20 -9.02 -6.96
N ILE A 78 -3.54 -8.31 -6.05
CA ILE A 78 -2.29 -8.71 -5.41
C ILE A 78 -2.60 -9.16 -3.98
N LYS A 79 -2.46 -10.45 -3.70
CA LYS A 79 -2.64 -11.00 -2.36
C LYS A 79 -1.32 -10.99 -1.59
N VAL A 80 -1.40 -10.60 -0.32
CA VAL A 80 -0.30 -10.61 0.64
C VAL A 80 -0.81 -11.12 1.98
N ASP A 81 0.08 -11.63 2.83
CA ASP A 81 -0.33 -12.12 4.16
C ASP A 81 -0.78 -11.01 5.11
N ASN A 82 -0.24 -9.79 4.94
CA ASN A 82 -0.55 -8.66 5.80
C ASN A 82 -0.45 -7.33 5.03
N THR A 83 -1.59 -6.71 4.77
CA THR A 83 -1.63 -5.47 3.97
C THR A 83 -1.03 -4.26 4.68
N ARG A 84 -1.04 -4.21 6.02
CA ARG A 84 -0.35 -3.11 6.76
C ARG A 84 1.16 -3.20 6.60
N ALA A 85 1.69 -4.41 6.68
CA ALA A 85 3.12 -4.66 6.48
C ALA A 85 3.53 -4.43 5.02
N ALA A 86 2.66 -4.81 4.07
CA ALA A 86 2.83 -4.53 2.65
C ALA A 86 2.84 -3.03 2.38
N LEU A 87 1.88 -2.26 2.93
CA LEU A 87 1.81 -0.81 2.78
C LEU A 87 3.13 -0.13 3.15
N ALA A 88 3.72 -0.49 4.29
CA ALA A 88 4.98 0.08 4.74
C ALA A 88 6.14 -0.21 3.76
N ARG A 89 6.26 -1.46 3.30
CA ARG A 89 7.33 -1.90 2.39
C ARG A 89 7.16 -1.32 0.99
N LEU A 90 5.95 -1.38 0.44
CA LEU A 90 5.63 -0.82 -0.86
C LEU A 90 5.83 0.70 -0.86
N SER A 91 5.45 1.41 0.21
CA SER A 91 5.72 2.85 0.34
C SER A 91 7.22 3.15 0.35
N ALA A 92 8.00 2.37 1.11
CA ALA A 92 9.45 2.53 1.13
C ALA A 92 10.06 2.30 -0.26
N ALA A 93 9.64 1.26 -0.97
CA ALA A 93 10.09 0.97 -2.33
C ALA A 93 9.66 2.04 -3.35
N TYR A 94 8.40 2.49 -3.30
CA TYR A 94 7.82 3.51 -4.19
C TYR A 94 8.58 4.84 -4.08
N PHE A 95 8.93 5.25 -2.86
CA PHE A 95 9.74 6.46 -2.62
C PHE A 95 11.26 6.21 -2.66
N ASN A 96 11.71 5.06 -3.17
CA ASN A 96 13.11 4.70 -3.34
C ASN A 96 13.93 4.78 -2.03
N HIS A 97 13.39 4.16 -0.98
CA HIS A 97 13.99 3.94 0.34
C HIS A 97 14.63 5.21 0.95
N PRO A 98 13.86 6.28 1.21
CA PRO A 98 14.40 7.56 1.68
C PRO A 98 15.15 7.43 3.02
N SER A 99 14.72 6.51 3.88
CA SER A 99 15.38 6.21 5.15
C SER A 99 16.82 5.69 5.01
N LYS A 100 17.18 5.07 3.87
CA LYS A 100 18.57 4.64 3.60
C LYS A 100 19.47 5.81 3.17
N LYS A 101 18.89 6.97 2.82
CA LYS A 101 19.58 8.15 2.29
C LYS A 101 19.69 9.31 3.29
N MET A 102 19.10 9.17 4.47
CA MET A 102 19.08 10.23 5.48
C MET A 102 19.21 9.68 6.90
N LYS A 103 19.76 10.48 7.81
CA LYS A 103 19.81 10.14 9.24
C LYS A 103 18.44 10.40 9.85
N ILE A 104 17.79 9.34 10.35
CA ILE A 104 16.49 9.41 11.03
C ILE A 104 16.69 9.17 12.52
N ILE A 105 16.17 10.06 13.35
CA ILE A 105 16.15 9.93 14.81
C ILE A 105 14.70 9.74 15.25
N GLY A 106 14.39 8.61 15.89
CA GLY A 106 13.07 8.31 16.44
C GLY A 106 12.99 8.66 17.93
N ILE A 107 12.09 9.57 18.30
CA ILE A 107 11.83 9.93 19.71
C ILE A 107 10.47 9.38 20.12
N THR A 108 10.44 8.56 21.17
CA THR A 108 9.21 7.97 21.74
C THR A 108 9.09 8.26 23.24
N GLY A 109 7.88 8.16 23.79
CA GLY A 109 7.59 8.44 25.20
C GLY A 109 6.22 9.08 25.42
N THR A 110 5.63 8.93 26.60
CA THR A 110 4.28 9.47 26.88
C THR A 110 4.24 11.00 26.88
N LYS A 111 5.34 11.65 27.31
CA LYS A 111 5.50 13.11 27.36
C LYS A 111 6.87 13.50 26.76
N GLY A 112 7.03 14.76 26.37
CA GLY A 112 8.33 15.31 25.94
C GLY A 112 8.72 15.08 24.47
N LYS A 113 8.05 14.20 23.72
CA LYS A 113 8.37 13.91 22.29
C LYS A 113 8.53 15.17 21.43
N THR A 114 7.52 16.04 21.44
CA THR A 114 7.51 17.26 20.63
C THR A 114 8.58 18.26 21.09
N THR A 115 8.78 18.38 22.41
CA THR A 115 9.78 19.29 22.98
C THR A 115 11.21 18.84 22.65
N SER A 116 11.47 17.53 22.64
CA SER A 116 12.79 16.97 22.33
C SER A 116 13.11 16.91 20.84
N SER A 117 12.12 17.07 19.95
CA SER A 117 12.33 17.10 18.50
C SER A 117 12.58 18.49 17.91
N HIS A 118 12.46 19.55 18.73
CA HIS A 118 12.72 20.95 18.35
C HIS A 118 14.18 21.35 18.57
#